data_AF-A0A9Q0YFT8-F1
#
_entry.id   AF-A0A9Q0YFT8-F1
#
_cell.length_a   1.000
_cell.length_b   1.000
_cell.length_c   1.000
_cell.angle_alpha   90.00
_cell.angle_beta   90.00
_cell.angle_gamma   90.00
#
_symmetry.space_group_name_H-M   'P 1'
#
loop_
_entity.id
_entity.type
_entity.pdbx_description
1 polymer ?
#
loop_
_entity_poly.entity_id
_entity_poly.type
_entity_poly.pdbx_seq_one_letter_code
_entity_poly.pdbx_strand_id
1 'polypeptide(L)'
;MPFARFRKDFKICGTIGELGQKDKLTFSSLIHQINAGKKKNYSDEEIVDAVIRAVSPSIKFRTYLEGRDDHTLATLRKLLRCNFREKDATELYQELCGLTQRANETPQEFVFRALDLRQKVGFASQETGSTLCYNRPLVQSMFLHAISTGL
;
A
#
# COMPACT_ATOMS: atom_id res chain seq x y z
N MET A 1 -33.57 -25.22 12.60
CA MET A 1 -32.67 -24.26 13.26
C MET A 1 -31.46 -24.04 12.35
N PRO A 2 -31.26 -22.88 11.71
CA PRO A 2 -30.03 -22.65 10.97
C PRO A 2 -28.94 -22.21 11.95
N PHE A 3 -27.79 -22.90 11.90
CA PHE A 3 -26.57 -22.50 12.57
C PHE A 3 -26.16 -21.12 12.08
N ALA A 4 -26.18 -20.12 12.96
CA ALA A 4 -25.58 -18.82 12.70
C ALA A 4 -24.10 -19.06 12.37
N ARG A 5 -23.74 -18.86 11.09
CA ARG A 5 -22.34 -18.76 10.68
C ARG A 5 -21.77 -17.56 11.42
N PHE A 6 -21.00 -17.80 12.48
CA PHE A 6 -20.15 -16.80 13.12
C PHE A 6 -19.13 -16.30 12.09
N ARG A 7 -19.53 -15.34 11.25
CA ARG A 7 -18.61 -14.63 10.37
C ARG A 7 -17.81 -13.72 11.29
N LYS A 8 -16.50 -13.96 11.40
CA LYS A 8 -15.62 -13.04 12.14
C LYS A 8 -15.69 -11.69 11.44
N ASP A 9 -15.97 -10.62 12.19
CA ASP A 9 -15.90 -9.25 11.67
C ASP A 9 -14.55 -9.01 10.99
N PHE A 10 -14.58 -8.34 9.83
CA PHE A 10 -13.35 -7.93 9.19
C PHE A 10 -12.66 -6.89 10.08
N LYS A 11 -11.43 -7.19 10.49
CA LYS A 11 -10.58 -6.32 11.31
C LYS A 11 -9.28 -6.10 10.59
N ILE A 12 -8.84 -4.84 10.57
CA ILE A 12 -7.51 -4.49 10.08
C ILE A 12 -6.53 -4.62 11.24
N CYS A 13 -5.49 -5.41 11.03
CA CYS A 13 -4.40 -5.55 11.98
C CYS A 13 -3.42 -4.40 11.76
N GLY A 14 -3.33 -3.50 12.74
CA GLY A 14 -2.40 -2.37 12.78
C GLY A 14 -3.11 -1.01 12.79
N THR A 15 -2.37 0.03 13.18
CA THR A 15 -2.88 1.41 13.23
C THR A 15 -2.39 2.20 12.02
N ILE A 16 -3.32 2.83 11.28
CA ILE A 16 -3.00 3.75 10.18
C ILE A 16 -2.63 5.11 10.78
N GLY A 17 -1.47 5.62 10.42
CA GLY A 17 -1.14 7.02 10.67
C GLY A 17 0.09 7.50 9.90
N GLU A 18 0.62 8.67 10.29
CA GLU A 18 1.66 9.36 9.51
C GLU A 18 2.96 8.55 9.28
N LEU A 19 3.55 8.75 8.09
CA LEU A 19 4.83 8.18 7.65
C LEU A 19 5.94 8.42 8.67
N GLY A 20 6.65 7.35 9.06
CA GLY A 20 7.88 7.43 9.87
C GLY A 20 7.78 6.92 11.31
N GLN A 21 6.60 6.48 11.78
CA GLN A 21 6.47 5.85 13.11
C GLN A 21 6.58 4.32 13.02
N LYS A 22 7.45 3.72 13.83
CA LYS A 22 7.86 2.30 13.80
C LYS A 22 6.73 1.28 13.99
N ASP A 23 5.58 1.67 14.53
CA ASP A 23 4.45 0.78 14.85
C ASP A 23 3.21 0.97 13.94
N LYS A 24 3.34 1.74 12.86
CA LYS A 24 2.21 2.06 11.99
C LYS A 24 2.16 1.21 10.73
N LEU A 25 0.93 0.91 10.32
CA LEU A 25 0.63 0.12 9.13
C LEU A 25 1.10 0.86 7.86
N THR A 26 1.81 0.17 6.96
CA THR A 26 2.17 0.71 5.65
C THR A 26 0.98 0.68 4.68
N PHE A 27 0.98 1.58 3.69
CA PHE A 27 -0.07 1.62 2.66
C PHE A 27 -0.21 0.26 1.94
N SER A 28 0.90 -0.37 1.57
CA SER A 28 0.89 -1.70 0.94
C SER A 28 0.21 -2.76 1.82
N SER A 29 0.52 -2.81 3.12
CA SER A 29 -0.13 -3.75 4.05
C SER A 29 -1.64 -3.50 4.18
N LEU A 30 -2.06 -2.24 4.21
CA LEU A 30 -3.46 -1.85 4.24
C LEU A 30 -4.22 -2.32 2.99
N ILE A 31 -3.66 -2.06 1.81
CA ILE A 31 -4.26 -2.47 0.54
C ILE A 31 -4.33 -4.00 0.44
N HIS A 32 -3.30 -4.70 0.90
CA HIS A 32 -3.32 -6.16 0.99
C HIS A 32 -4.45 -6.68 1.87
N GLN A 33 -4.66 -6.08 3.04
CA GLN A 33 -5.76 -6.46 3.94
C GLN A 33 -7.12 -6.16 3.32
N ILE A 34 -7.32 -5.00 2.70
CA ILE A 34 -8.54 -4.63 1.97
C ILE A 34 -8.83 -5.65 0.85
N ASN A 35 -7.82 -6.01 0.05
CA ASN A 35 -7.96 -7.01 -1.01
C ASN A 35 -8.26 -8.41 -0.45
N ALA A 36 -7.65 -8.78 0.68
CA ALA A 36 -7.95 -10.04 1.36
C ALA A 36 -9.39 -10.06 1.92
N GLY A 37 -9.89 -8.93 2.41
CA GLY A 37 -11.28 -8.73 2.81
C GLY A 37 -12.23 -8.94 1.63
N LYS A 38 -11.97 -8.29 0.50
CA LYS A 38 -12.76 -8.50 -0.73
C LYS A 38 -12.75 -9.95 -1.20
N LYS A 39 -11.60 -10.63 -1.20
CA LYS A 39 -11.50 -12.06 -1.56
C LYS A 39 -12.29 -12.98 -0.62
N LYS A 40 -12.53 -12.56 0.63
CA LYS A 40 -13.33 -13.30 1.61
C LYS A 40 -14.83 -12.96 1.55
N ASN A 41 -15.27 -12.21 0.54
CA ASN A 41 -16.67 -11.77 0.34
C ASN A 41 -17.23 -10.95 1.52
N TYR A 42 -16.39 -10.12 2.16
CA TYR A 42 -16.88 -9.04 3.03
C TYR A 42 -17.46 -7.91 2.17
N SER A 43 -18.48 -7.21 2.68
CA SER A 43 -19.05 -6.07 1.98
C SER A 43 -18.07 -4.89 1.95
N ASP A 44 -18.25 -4.00 0.97
CA ASP A 44 -17.44 -2.78 0.87
C ASP A 44 -17.60 -1.91 2.13
N GLU A 45 -18.81 -1.87 2.71
CA GLU A 45 -19.13 -1.18 3.97
C GLU A 45 -18.37 -1.77 5.17
N GLU A 46 -18.36 -3.10 5.34
CA GLU A 46 -17.61 -3.77 6.42
C GLU A 46 -16.11 -3.47 6.35
N ILE A 47 -15.58 -3.39 5.13
CA ILE A 47 -14.16 -3.09 4.89
C ILE A 47 -13.88 -1.62 5.19
N VAL A 48 -14.74 -0.70 4.76
CA VAL A 48 -14.63 0.74 5.04
C VAL A 48 -14.64 0.99 6.56
N ASP A 49 -15.59 0.40 7.29
CA ASP A 49 -15.68 0.54 8.75
C ASP A 49 -14.44 0.01 9.46
N ALA A 50 -13.89 -1.12 8.99
CA ALA A 50 -12.64 -1.64 9.52
C ALA A 50 -11.45 -0.72 9.24
N VAL A 51 -11.42 -0.04 8.09
CA VAL A 51 -10.42 0.99 7.77
C VAL A 51 -10.57 2.18 8.70
N ILE A 52 -11.76 2.75 8.84
CA ILE A 52 -12.00 3.92 9.69
C ILE A 52 -11.60 3.63 11.15
N ARG A 53 -11.95 2.45 11.67
CA ARG A 53 -11.55 2.01 13.02
C ARG A 53 -10.04 1.82 13.19
N ALA A 54 -9.34 1.47 12.12
CA ALA A 54 -7.88 1.32 12.14
C ALA A 54 -7.14 2.65 11.97
N VAL A 55 -7.80 3.70 11.48
CA VAL A 55 -7.23 5.06 11.46
C VAL A 55 -7.09 5.59 12.87
N SER A 56 -5.88 6.04 13.21
CA SER A 56 -5.62 6.63 14.51
C SER A 56 -6.55 7.83 14.73
N PRO A 57 -7.24 7.92 15.89
CA PRO A 57 -8.18 9.01 16.19
C PRO A 57 -7.55 10.41 16.17
N SER A 58 -6.23 10.50 16.32
CA SER A 58 -5.48 11.74 16.40
C SER A 58 -5.31 12.47 15.06
N ILE A 59 -5.77 11.87 13.96
CA ILE A 59 -5.52 12.40 12.61
C ILE A 59 -6.83 12.92 12.03
N LYS A 60 -6.82 14.18 11.55
CA LYS A 60 -7.95 14.84 10.87
C LYS A 60 -8.57 13.99 9.74
N PHE A 61 -7.77 13.07 9.20
CA PHE A 61 -8.20 12.08 8.22
C PHE A 61 -9.35 11.19 8.70
N ARG A 62 -9.38 10.80 9.98
CA ARG A 62 -10.49 9.99 10.53
C ARG A 62 -11.81 10.76 10.51
N THR A 63 -11.81 11.99 11.04
CA THR A 63 -13.00 12.86 11.03
C THR A 63 -13.50 13.14 9.62
N TYR A 64 -12.58 13.27 8.66
CA TYR A 64 -12.93 13.43 7.25
C TYR A 64 -13.58 12.17 6.63
N LEU A 65 -13.12 10.97 7.02
CA LEU A 65 -13.73 9.71 6.57
C LEU A 65 -15.08 9.43 7.25
N GLU A 66 -15.24 9.82 8.51
CA GLU A 66 -16.50 9.68 9.26
C GLU A 66 -17.58 10.66 8.78
N GLY A 67 -17.20 11.81 8.22
CA GLY A 67 -18.15 12.84 7.74
C GLY A 67 -18.58 12.73 6.27
N ARG A 68 -18.14 11.71 5.53
CA ARG A 68 -18.64 11.39 4.18
C ARG A 68 -19.69 10.30 4.27
N ASP A 69 -20.71 10.34 3.42
CA ASP A 69 -21.73 9.28 3.29
C ASP A 69 -21.52 8.41 2.03
N ASP A 70 -20.57 8.77 1.17
CA ASP A 70 -20.32 8.14 -0.14
C ASP A 70 -19.05 7.26 -0.15
N HIS A 71 -18.99 6.23 0.70
CA HIS A 71 -17.80 5.37 0.82
C HIS A 71 -17.68 4.32 -0.28
N THR A 72 -17.44 4.75 -1.52
CA THR A 72 -16.91 3.82 -2.52
C THR A 72 -15.48 3.43 -2.17
N LEU A 73 -15.19 2.13 -2.19
CA LEU A 73 -13.87 1.58 -1.84
C LEU A 73 -12.74 2.13 -2.74
N ALA A 74 -13.06 2.52 -3.97
CA ALA A 74 -12.14 3.22 -4.86
C ALA A 74 -11.76 4.63 -4.35
N THR A 75 -12.73 5.38 -3.83
CA THR A 75 -12.51 6.72 -3.29
C THR A 75 -11.72 6.66 -1.99
N LEU A 76 -12.04 5.70 -1.11
CA LEU A 76 -11.28 5.44 0.11
C LEU A 76 -9.81 5.12 -0.19
N ARG A 77 -9.53 4.29 -1.21
CA ARG A 77 -8.15 3.99 -1.63
C ARG A 77 -7.38 5.23 -2.07
N LYS A 78 -8.00 6.10 -2.88
CA LYS A 78 -7.38 7.36 -3.31
C LYS A 78 -7.07 8.26 -2.11
N LEU A 79 -8.01 8.42 -1.19
CA LEU A 79 -7.85 9.23 0.01
C LEU A 79 -6.74 8.69 0.93
N LEU A 80 -6.69 7.37 1.13
CA LEU A 80 -5.61 6.72 1.86
C LEU A 80 -4.26 7.01 1.21
N ARG A 81 -4.15 6.86 -0.11
CA ARG A 81 -2.91 7.11 -0.85
C ARG A 81 -2.41 8.56 -0.67
N CYS A 82 -3.32 9.54 -0.75
CA CYS A 82 -3.01 10.94 -0.47
C CYS A 82 -2.54 11.15 0.98
N ASN A 83 -3.22 10.53 1.95
CA ASN A 83 -2.87 10.63 3.36
C ASN A 83 -1.49 10.01 3.66
N PHE A 84 -1.16 8.89 3.03
CA PHE A 84 0.13 8.24 3.17
C PHE A 84 1.24 8.87 2.33
N ARG A 85 0.95 9.87 1.48
CA ARG A 85 1.89 10.42 0.48
C ARG A 85 2.64 9.32 -0.28
N GLU A 86 1.93 8.24 -0.59
CA GLU A 86 2.55 7.08 -1.22
C GLU A 86 2.94 7.43 -2.66
N LYS A 87 4.22 7.22 -2.99
CA LYS A 87 4.75 7.43 -4.34
C LYS A 87 3.95 6.64 -5.36
N ASP A 88 3.70 7.24 -6.52
CA ASP A 88 3.07 6.54 -7.62
C ASP A 88 4.00 5.59 -8.38
N ALA A 89 3.43 4.81 -9.31
CA ALA A 89 4.18 3.83 -10.07
C ALA A 89 5.33 4.47 -10.86
N THR A 90 5.14 5.71 -11.32
CA THR A 90 6.14 6.48 -12.08
C THR A 90 7.25 6.95 -11.16
N GLU A 91 6.90 7.54 -10.01
CA GLU A 91 7.88 8.00 -9.02
C GLU A 91 8.73 6.84 -8.49
N LEU A 92 8.12 5.69 -8.22
CA LEU A 92 8.82 4.48 -7.80
C LEU A 92 9.71 3.91 -8.92
N TYR A 93 9.26 3.97 -10.18
CA TYR A 93 10.06 3.51 -11.32
C TYR A 93 11.25 4.43 -11.57
N GLN A 94 11.07 5.75 -11.46
CA GLN A 94 12.17 6.72 -11.56
C GLN A 94 13.20 6.52 -10.44
N GLU A 95 12.75 6.25 -9.21
CA GLU A 95 13.65 5.89 -8.10
C GLU A 95 14.42 4.61 -8.39
N LEU A 96 13.80 3.63 -9.08
CA LEU A 96 14.48 2.40 -9.50
C LEU A 96 15.53 2.68 -10.59
N CYS A 97 15.25 3.60 -11.53
CA CYS A 97 16.21 3.98 -12.57
C CYS A 97 17.47 4.67 -12.00
N GLY A 98 17.32 5.46 -10.94
CA GLY A 98 18.43 6.19 -10.30
C GLY A 98 19.03 5.48 -9.09
N LEU A 99 18.74 4.19 -8.89
CA LEU A 99 19.09 3.50 -7.66
C LEU A 99 20.60 3.19 -7.60
N THR A 100 21.30 3.75 -6.63
CA THR A 100 22.72 3.44 -6.36
C THR A 100 22.94 3.09 -4.89
N GLN A 101 24.06 2.41 -4.60
CA GLN A 101 24.48 2.10 -3.26
C GLN A 101 24.83 3.39 -2.51
N ARG A 102 24.30 3.53 -1.30
CA ARG A 102 24.61 4.65 -0.39
C ARG A 102 25.92 4.40 0.35
N ALA A 103 26.62 5.46 0.72
CA ALA A 103 27.89 5.35 1.45
C ALA A 103 27.77 4.68 2.83
N ASN A 104 26.57 4.64 3.41
CA ASN A 104 26.30 4.10 4.74
C ASN A 104 25.50 2.78 4.72
N GLU A 105 25.31 2.16 3.55
CA GLU A 105 24.60 0.88 3.45
C GLU A 105 25.53 -0.21 2.93
N THR A 106 25.31 -1.43 3.39
CA THR A 106 26.01 -2.62 2.89
C THR A 106 25.46 -3.05 1.53
N PRO A 107 26.25 -3.79 0.72
CA PRO A 107 25.76 -4.38 -0.53
C PRO A 107 24.49 -5.22 -0.34
N GLN A 108 24.36 -5.95 0.78
CA GLN A 108 23.16 -6.73 1.07
C GLN A 108 21.94 -5.83 1.32
N GLU A 109 22.10 -4.76 2.10
CA GLU A 109 21.03 -3.78 2.36
C GLU A 109 20.58 -3.07 1.09
N PHE A 110 21.53 -2.73 0.20
CA PHE A 110 21.23 -2.19 -1.13
C PHE A 110 20.35 -3.14 -1.95
N VAL A 111 20.74 -4.43 -2.04
CA VAL A 111 19.96 -5.43 -2.78
C VAL A 111 18.56 -5.60 -2.19
N PHE A 112 18.41 -5.63 -0.87
CA PHE A 112 17.08 -5.70 -0.24
C PHE A 112 16.24 -4.46 -0.53
N ARG A 113 16.84 -3.27 -0.52
CA ARG A 113 16.16 -2.01 -0.87
C ARG A 113 15.72 -2.01 -2.34
N ALA A 114 16.55 -2.50 -3.24
CA ALA A 114 16.20 -2.66 -4.65
C ALA A 114 15.07 -3.67 -4.87
N LEU A 115 15.07 -4.79 -4.13
CA LEU A 115 14.01 -5.81 -4.18
C LEU A 115 12.67 -5.26 -3.69
N ASP A 116 12.67 -4.54 -2.56
CA ASP A 116 11.50 -3.87 -2.02
C ASP A 116 10.93 -2.84 -3.01
N LEU A 117 11.80 -2.02 -3.62
CA LEU A 117 11.40 -1.03 -4.60
C LEU A 117 10.79 -1.66 -5.86
N ARG A 118 11.40 -2.73 -6.39
CA ARG A 118 10.86 -3.51 -7.52
C ARG A 118 9.45 -4.01 -7.22
N GLN A 119 9.23 -4.53 -6.01
CA GLN A 119 7.93 -5.04 -5.58
C GLN A 119 6.89 -3.91 -5.46
N LYS A 120 7.27 -2.76 -4.92
CA LYS A 120 6.41 -1.56 -4.83
C LYS A 120 5.98 -1.05 -6.20
N VAL A 121 6.90 -0.95 -7.17
CA VAL A 121 6.56 -0.58 -8.57
C VAL A 121 5.54 -1.54 -9.15
N GLY A 122 5.72 -2.85 -8.93
CA GLY A 122 4.79 -3.88 -9.39
C GLY A 122 3.40 -3.74 -8.78
N PHE A 123 3.30 -3.46 -7.48
CA PHE A 123 2.00 -3.23 -6.84
C PHE A 123 1.32 -1.96 -7.32
N ALA A 124 2.05 -0.84 -7.37
CA ALA A 124 1.51 0.44 -7.83
C ALA A 124 1.02 0.36 -9.28
N SER A 125 1.69 -0.43 -10.13
CA SER A 125 1.34 -0.64 -11.53
C SER A 125 0.11 -1.54 -11.76
N GLN A 126 -0.29 -2.34 -10.77
CA GLN A 126 -1.48 -3.20 -10.83
C GLN A 126 -2.69 -2.60 -10.13
N GLU A 127 -2.55 -1.44 -9.51
CA GLU A 127 -3.63 -0.82 -8.74
C GLU A 127 -4.69 -0.18 -9.66
N THR A 128 -5.96 -0.42 -9.36
CA THR A 128 -7.10 0.11 -10.11
C THR A 128 -7.09 1.64 -10.03
N GLY A 129 -6.85 2.30 -11.17
CA GLY A 129 -6.75 3.76 -11.27
C GLY A 129 -5.33 4.32 -11.42
N SER A 130 -4.30 3.46 -11.59
CA SER A 130 -2.99 3.93 -12.04
C SER A 130 -3.09 4.44 -13.49
N THR A 131 -2.61 5.64 -13.76
CA THR A 131 -2.49 6.21 -15.11
C THR A 131 -1.39 5.53 -15.92
N LEU A 132 -0.38 4.97 -15.26
CA LEU A 132 0.77 4.31 -15.88
C LEU A 132 0.94 2.90 -15.30
N CYS A 133 0.98 1.91 -16.19
CA CYS A 133 1.17 0.51 -15.86
C CYS A 133 2.53 0.04 -16.36
N TYR A 134 3.49 -0.16 -15.46
CA TYR A 134 4.77 -0.75 -15.83
C TYR A 134 4.63 -2.27 -15.89
N ASN A 135 4.98 -2.86 -17.03
CA ASN A 135 4.91 -4.32 -17.19
C ASN A 135 6.06 -5.01 -16.40
N ARG A 136 5.82 -6.27 -15.98
CA ARG A 136 6.80 -7.03 -15.19
C ARG A 136 8.17 -7.17 -15.88
N PRO A 137 8.27 -7.43 -17.20
CA PRO A 137 9.57 -7.55 -17.87
C PRO A 137 10.41 -6.26 -17.81
N LEU A 138 9.78 -5.10 -18.01
CA LEU A 138 10.45 -3.79 -17.97
C LEU A 138 10.98 -3.48 -16.56
N VAL A 139 10.15 -3.71 -15.54
CA VAL A 139 10.54 -3.50 -14.13
C VAL A 139 11.68 -4.45 -13.74
N GLN A 140 11.64 -5.70 -14.20
CA GLN A 140 12.68 -6.68 -13.93
C GLN A 140 14.01 -6.32 -14.61
N SER A 141 13.95 -5.91 -15.89
CA SER A 141 15.14 -5.49 -16.63
C SER A 141 15.81 -4.28 -15.98
N MET A 142 15.01 -3.27 -15.59
CA MET A 142 15.53 -2.09 -14.91
C MET A 142 16.11 -2.42 -13.54
N PHE A 143 15.46 -3.31 -12.77
CA PHE A 143 16.01 -3.79 -11.51
C PHE A 143 17.39 -4.45 -11.68
N LEU A 144 17.54 -5.34 -12.66
CA LEU A 144 18.84 -5.98 -12.92
C LEU A 144 19.90 -4.96 -13.33
N HIS A 145 19.53 -3.99 -14.17
CA HIS A 145 20.41 -2.89 -14.56
C HIS A 145 20.88 -2.09 -13.33
N ALA A 146 19.95 -1.67 -12.46
CA ALA A 146 20.26 -0.92 -11.25
C ALA A 146 21.16 -1.69 -10.27
N ILE A 147 20.98 -3.01 -10.15
CA ILE A 147 21.91 -3.84 -9.37
C ILE A 147 23.31 -3.86 -10.00
N SER A 148 23.40 -4.01 -11.32
CA SER A 148 24.69 -4.08 -12.02
C SER A 148 25.46 -2.75 -12.05
N THR A 149 24.77 -1.61 -12.05
CA THR A 149 25.41 -0.28 -12.15
C THR A 149 25.47 0.48 -10.82
N GLY A 150 24.64 0.09 -9.86
CA GLY A 150 24.50 0.79 -8.57
C GLY A 150 25.32 0.19 -7.43
N LEU A 151 25.85 -1.03 -7.57
CA LEU A 151 26.80 -1.64 -6.62
C LEU A 151 28.19 -1.01 -6.72
#